data_AF-A0A2R7M0R5-F1
#
_entry.id   AF-A0A2R7M0R5-F1
#
_cell.length_a   1.000
_cell.length_b   1.000
_cell.length_c   1.000
_cell.angle_alpha   90.00
_cell.angle_beta   90.00
_cell.angle_gamma   90.00
#
_symmetry.space_group_name_H-M   'P 1'
#
loop_
_entity.id
_entity.type
_entity.pdbx_description
1 polymer ?
#
loop_
_entity_poly.entity_id
_entity_poly.type
_entity_poly.pdbx_seq_one_letter_code
_entity_poly.pdbx_strand_id
1 'polypeptide(L)'
;GENCAFVRNMWANNAGRNPSIGWNGIFNFVNNVVFNWYNRSTDGGDYTANYNIMNNFYKPGPVTDLTQPISYRILKPESGRSKLPYMVFGRAYVNGNVVNGNEKVTKDNWDGGIQIENKKGELMPYDEAKDYFAKMKSDRPFPMPWFNKFMTAQESYDFVLKNVGATLPIRDKVDERIVRTVKTGVPEYAKGLEKKTFYQFEHRRLPMDSYKQGIITDISQVGGYPEYKGKPYVDTDKDGIPDKWEKKHGLNPNDASDAKLDTDGDGYSNIEEYLNGTDPNQKTDWKDLANNHETLTKSLQE
;
A
#
# COMPACT_ATOMS: atom_id res chain seq x y z
N GLY A 1 7.93 -6.22 7.44
CA GLY A 1 9.02 -6.68 6.56
C GLY A 1 10.24 -5.92 6.97
N GLU A 2 11.34 -6.62 7.14
CA GLU A 2 12.65 -6.02 7.36
C GLU A 2 13.18 -5.52 6.00
N ASN A 3 13.75 -4.30 5.97
CA ASN A 3 14.36 -3.69 4.78
C ASN A 3 13.44 -3.62 3.56
N CYS A 4 12.19 -3.25 3.76
CA CYS A 4 11.22 -3.10 2.68
C CYS A 4 10.79 -1.65 2.46
N ALA A 5 10.26 -1.39 1.27
CA ALA A 5 9.75 -0.08 0.89
C ALA A 5 8.37 -0.19 0.23
N PHE A 6 7.44 0.62 0.74
CA PHE A 6 6.15 0.87 0.15
C PHE A 6 6.13 2.32 -0.29
N VAL A 7 6.21 2.54 -1.59
CA VAL A 7 6.29 3.86 -2.21
C VAL A 7 5.13 4.07 -3.17
N ARG A 8 4.41 5.20 -3.05
CA ARG A 8 3.32 5.59 -3.98
C ARG A 8 2.17 4.58 -4.09
N ASN A 9 1.82 3.92 -2.99
CA ASN A 9 0.69 2.99 -2.91
C ASN A 9 -0.58 3.70 -2.43
N MET A 10 -1.73 3.06 -2.66
CA MET A 10 -3.02 3.44 -2.07
C MET A 10 -3.53 2.33 -1.14
N TRP A 11 -3.84 2.68 0.09
CA TRP A 11 -4.41 1.82 1.13
C TRP A 11 -5.81 2.34 1.45
N ALA A 12 -6.86 1.77 0.84
CA ALA A 12 -8.21 2.28 0.97
C ALA A 12 -9.15 1.27 1.62
N ASN A 13 -9.93 1.71 2.60
CA ASN A 13 -11.02 0.96 3.22
C ASN A 13 -10.59 -0.35 3.91
N ASN A 14 -9.46 -0.34 4.63
CA ASN A 14 -9.07 -1.46 5.48
C ASN A 14 -9.34 -1.13 6.95
N ALA A 15 -10.07 -1.99 7.66
CA ALA A 15 -10.36 -1.76 9.08
C ALA A 15 -9.09 -1.59 9.94
N GLY A 16 -8.00 -2.26 9.58
CA GLY A 16 -6.72 -2.08 10.27
C GLY A 16 -5.53 -2.56 9.44
N ARG A 17 -4.32 -2.43 10.01
CA ARG A 17 -3.04 -2.82 9.41
C ARG A 17 -2.73 -2.02 8.15
N ASN A 18 -2.60 -0.69 8.30
CA ASN A 18 -2.38 0.25 7.19
C ASN A 18 -1.01 0.95 7.24
N PRO A 19 0.12 0.27 7.02
CA PRO A 19 0.39 -1.18 7.15
C PRO A 19 0.62 -1.59 8.61
N SER A 20 0.76 -2.90 8.86
CA SER A 20 1.29 -3.40 10.14
C SER A 20 2.69 -3.97 9.95
N ILE A 21 3.66 -3.48 10.73
CA ILE A 21 5.06 -3.87 10.66
C ILE A 21 5.25 -5.10 11.56
N GLY A 22 5.48 -6.24 10.93
CA GLY A 22 6.05 -7.40 11.61
C GLY A 22 7.55 -7.23 11.75
N TRP A 23 8.06 -7.42 12.98
CA TRP A 23 9.49 -7.57 13.30
C TRP A 23 10.31 -6.27 13.40
N ASN A 24 11.59 -6.32 13.01
CA ASN A 24 12.62 -5.30 13.19
C ASN A 24 13.18 -4.81 11.84
N GLY A 25 14.27 -4.03 11.89
CA GLY A 25 14.94 -3.51 10.70
C GLY A 25 14.29 -2.25 10.13
N ILE A 26 14.70 -1.85 8.92
CA ILE A 26 14.26 -0.59 8.33
C ILE A 26 12.95 -0.79 7.55
N PHE A 27 11.94 0.01 7.89
CA PHE A 27 10.65 0.05 7.22
C PHE A 27 10.43 1.40 6.53
N ASN A 28 10.22 1.39 5.22
CA ASN A 28 10.01 2.61 4.44
C ASN A 28 8.56 2.69 3.96
N PHE A 29 7.86 3.74 4.39
CA PHE A 29 6.50 4.07 3.98
C PHE A 29 6.50 5.51 3.48
N VAL A 30 6.67 5.68 2.16
CA VAL A 30 6.91 7.00 1.57
C VAL A 30 5.92 7.32 0.45
N ASN A 31 5.36 8.54 0.43
CA ASN A 31 4.48 9.01 -0.64
C ASN A 31 3.22 8.15 -0.88
N ASN A 32 2.69 7.48 0.14
CA ASN A 32 1.47 6.66 0.02
C ASN A 32 0.20 7.47 0.37
N VAL A 33 -0.95 6.97 -0.06
CA VAL A 33 -2.27 7.45 0.37
C VAL A 33 -2.91 6.40 1.26
N VAL A 34 -3.35 6.79 2.45
CA VAL A 34 -4.08 5.94 3.39
C VAL A 34 -5.47 6.53 3.62
N PHE A 35 -6.51 5.75 3.36
CA PHE A 35 -7.90 6.20 3.42
C PHE A 35 -8.78 5.23 4.23
N ASN A 36 -9.60 5.82 5.11
CA ASN A 36 -10.74 5.14 5.74
C ASN A 36 -10.37 3.88 6.54
N TRP A 37 -9.43 4.02 7.47
CA TRP A 37 -9.10 2.97 8.44
C TRP A 37 -10.01 3.03 9.67
N TYR A 38 -10.28 1.89 10.30
CA TYR A 38 -11.14 1.85 11.49
C TYR A 38 -10.33 2.06 12.77
N ASN A 39 -9.58 1.03 13.18
CA ASN A 39 -8.98 1.00 14.52
C ASN A 39 -7.45 0.89 14.51
N ARG A 40 -6.82 0.72 13.33
CA ARG A 40 -5.36 0.61 13.20
C ARG A 40 -4.87 1.28 11.90
N SER A 41 -4.07 2.34 12.03
CA SER A 41 -3.33 2.95 10.91
C SER A 41 -1.99 2.22 10.71
N THR A 42 -0.86 2.94 10.60
CA THR A 42 0.47 2.34 10.55
C THR A 42 0.90 1.95 11.97
N ASP A 43 1.15 0.66 12.21
CA ASP A 43 1.48 0.18 13.56
C ASP A 43 2.44 -1.02 13.56
N GLY A 44 2.88 -1.43 14.74
CA GLY A 44 3.77 -2.57 14.90
C GLY A 44 5.25 -2.18 14.86
N GLY A 45 6.09 -3.19 14.67
CA GLY A 45 7.54 -3.11 14.81
C GLY A 45 7.98 -2.98 16.27
N ASP A 46 9.05 -3.67 16.64
CA ASP A 46 9.57 -3.63 18.00
C ASP A 46 10.63 -2.55 18.21
N TYR A 47 11.26 -2.55 19.39
CA TYR A 47 12.28 -1.58 19.78
C TYR A 47 13.54 -1.57 18.91
N THR A 48 13.71 -2.56 18.03
CA THR A 48 14.81 -2.66 17.06
C THR A 48 14.39 -2.31 15.64
N ALA A 49 13.14 -1.88 15.44
CA ALA A 49 12.67 -1.34 14.17
C ALA A 49 13.12 0.11 13.96
N ASN A 50 13.39 0.46 12.70
CA ASN A 50 13.64 1.81 12.25
C ASN A 50 12.59 2.19 11.20
N TYR A 51 11.93 3.33 11.32
CA TYR A 51 10.84 3.72 10.42
C TYR A 51 11.20 4.99 9.64
N ASN A 52 11.02 4.95 8.32
CA ASN A 52 10.92 6.13 7.47
C ASN A 52 9.46 6.28 7.06
N ILE A 53 8.71 7.14 7.75
CA ILE A 53 7.30 7.45 7.44
C ILE A 53 7.25 8.85 6.88
N MET A 54 7.26 8.98 5.56
CA MET A 54 7.53 10.25 4.89
C MET A 54 6.47 10.62 3.87
N ASN A 55 6.00 11.87 3.93
CA ASN A 55 5.20 12.47 2.87
C ASN A 55 3.99 11.62 2.42
N ASN A 56 3.38 10.86 3.33
CA ASN A 56 2.15 10.13 3.08
C ASN A 56 0.93 11.05 3.32
N PHE A 57 -0.17 10.77 2.63
CA PHE A 57 -1.44 11.45 2.80
C PHE A 57 -2.45 10.54 3.52
N TYR A 58 -2.75 10.87 4.78
CA TYR A 58 -3.72 10.17 5.61
C TYR A 58 -5.06 10.90 5.54
N LYS A 59 -6.10 10.24 5.02
CA LYS A 59 -7.46 10.76 4.95
C LYS A 59 -8.41 9.88 5.76
N PRO A 60 -8.82 10.29 6.97
CA PRO A 60 -9.83 9.54 7.69
C PRO A 60 -11.13 9.51 6.87
N GLY A 61 -11.88 8.41 6.97
CA GLY A 61 -13.09 8.19 6.19
C GLY A 61 -14.28 7.81 7.06
N PRO A 62 -15.41 7.39 6.46
CA PRO A 62 -16.65 7.11 7.18
C PRO A 62 -16.58 6.03 8.28
N VAL A 63 -15.60 5.12 8.23
CA VAL A 63 -15.38 4.11 9.28
C VAL A 63 -14.45 4.62 10.39
N THR A 64 -13.69 5.69 10.14
CA THR A 64 -12.74 6.26 11.09
C THR A 64 -13.49 7.11 12.11
N ASP A 65 -13.34 6.80 13.40
CA ASP A 65 -13.92 7.63 14.46
C ASP A 65 -13.11 8.93 14.62
N LEU A 66 -13.66 10.04 14.09
CA LEU A 66 -13.04 11.36 14.08
C LEU A 66 -12.91 11.98 15.48
N THR A 67 -13.63 11.45 16.48
CA THR A 67 -13.54 11.92 17.87
C THR A 67 -12.37 11.31 18.62
N GLN A 68 -11.74 10.29 18.06
CA GLN A 68 -10.70 9.50 18.74
C GLN A 68 -9.31 9.75 18.14
N PRO A 69 -8.23 9.57 18.93
CA PRO A 69 -6.86 9.73 18.45
C PRO A 69 -6.49 8.91 17.21
N ILE A 70 -7.19 7.80 16.98
CA ILE A 70 -6.98 6.96 15.79
C ILE A 70 -7.19 7.71 14.48
N SER A 71 -8.01 8.76 14.44
CA SER A 71 -8.29 9.55 13.24
C SER A 71 -7.09 10.34 12.72
N TYR A 72 -6.08 10.57 13.56
CA TYR A 72 -4.87 11.31 13.21
C TYR A 72 -3.57 10.57 13.53
N ARG A 73 -3.65 9.27 13.84
CA ARG A 73 -2.47 8.45 14.10
C ARG A 73 -1.70 8.18 12.81
N ILE A 74 -0.48 8.67 12.73
CA ILE A 74 0.48 8.37 11.65
C ILE A 74 1.20 7.06 11.94
N LEU A 75 1.73 6.87 13.16
CA LEU A 75 2.54 5.70 13.51
C LEU A 75 2.30 5.28 14.97
N LYS A 76 2.21 3.97 15.19
CA LYS A 76 2.22 3.33 16.51
C LYS A 76 3.30 2.24 16.61
N PRO A 77 4.49 2.56 17.13
CA PRO A 77 5.53 1.57 17.44
C PRO A 77 5.18 0.75 18.68
N GLU A 78 5.68 -0.49 18.76
CA GLU A 78 5.42 -1.39 19.89
C GLU A 78 6.67 -1.55 20.77
N SER A 79 6.47 -1.67 22.09
CA SER A 79 7.55 -1.99 23.05
C SER A 79 7.54 -3.44 23.53
N GLY A 80 6.43 -4.16 23.34
CA GLY A 80 6.11 -5.40 24.05
C GLY A 80 7.05 -6.59 23.83
N ARG A 81 7.96 -6.53 22.86
CA ARG A 81 9.00 -7.57 22.64
C ARG A 81 10.32 -7.27 23.33
N SER A 82 10.48 -6.09 23.94
CA SER A 82 11.68 -5.76 24.70
C SER A 82 11.76 -6.57 26.00
N LYS A 83 12.95 -7.11 26.30
CA LYS A 83 13.25 -7.78 27.58
C LYS A 83 13.76 -6.82 28.65
N LEU A 84 13.84 -5.52 28.34
CA LEU A 84 14.33 -4.51 29.27
C LEU A 84 13.30 -4.21 30.36
N PRO A 85 13.72 -3.78 31.56
CA PRO A 85 12.80 -3.47 32.65
C PRO A 85 11.96 -2.21 32.40
N TYR A 86 12.37 -1.40 31.42
CA TYR A 86 11.70 -0.18 30.98
C TYR A 86 11.23 -0.31 29.52
N MET A 87 10.26 0.52 29.16
CA MET A 87 9.74 0.57 27.81
C MET A 87 10.73 1.25 26.87
N VAL A 88 10.94 0.63 25.71
CA VAL A 88 11.74 1.15 24.62
C VAL A 88 11.01 0.86 23.31
N PHE A 89 11.12 1.77 22.37
CA PHE A 89 10.42 1.73 21.08
C PHE A 89 11.43 1.90 19.95
N GLY A 90 11.04 1.50 18.74
CA GLY A 90 11.87 1.67 17.55
C GLY A 90 12.11 3.14 17.23
N ARG A 91 13.15 3.43 16.46
CA ARG A 91 13.48 4.80 16.06
C ARG A 91 12.76 5.19 14.78
N ALA A 92 12.31 6.43 14.66
CA ALA A 92 11.50 6.87 13.53
C ALA A 92 11.94 8.22 12.99
N TYR A 93 12.09 8.30 11.67
CA TYR A 93 12.03 9.55 10.91
C TYR A 93 10.60 9.69 10.38
N VAL A 94 9.83 10.60 10.99
CA VAL A 94 8.43 10.88 10.60
C VAL A 94 8.32 12.36 10.25
N ASN A 95 8.12 12.65 8.97
CA ASN A 95 8.12 14.02 8.48
C ASN A 95 7.31 14.19 7.18
N GLY A 96 6.71 15.37 7.03
CA GLY A 96 6.02 15.81 5.81
C GLY A 96 4.72 15.06 5.48
N ASN A 97 4.24 14.20 6.37
CA ASN A 97 2.95 13.53 6.22
C ASN A 97 1.82 14.54 6.47
N VAL A 98 0.73 14.40 5.72
CA VAL A 98 -0.50 15.18 5.91
C VAL A 98 -1.56 14.28 6.51
N VAL A 99 -2.26 14.78 7.52
CA VAL A 99 -3.49 14.18 8.05
C VAL A 99 -4.64 15.12 7.73
N ASN A 100 -5.47 14.73 6.77
CA ASN A 100 -6.60 15.55 6.32
C ASN A 100 -7.57 15.82 7.48
N GLY A 101 -7.90 17.10 7.71
CA GLY A 101 -8.73 17.53 8.82
C GLY A 101 -7.99 17.71 10.16
N ASN A 102 -6.66 17.50 10.21
CA ASN A 102 -5.86 17.74 11.42
C ASN A 102 -4.62 18.60 11.11
N GLU A 103 -4.78 19.92 11.22
CA GLU A 103 -3.71 20.89 10.96
C GLU A 103 -2.54 20.76 11.94
N LYS A 104 -2.84 20.45 13.20
CA LYS A 104 -1.85 20.29 14.28
C LYS A 104 -0.82 19.21 13.93
N VAL A 105 -1.29 17.99 13.66
CA VAL A 105 -0.44 16.85 13.29
C VAL A 105 0.17 17.02 11.90
N THR A 106 -0.51 17.69 10.97
CA THR A 106 0.05 17.99 9.65
C THR A 106 1.23 18.94 9.72
N LYS A 107 1.17 19.95 10.60
CA LYS A 107 2.26 20.91 10.82
C LYS A 107 3.45 20.28 11.54
N ASP A 108 3.18 19.46 12.56
CA ASP A 108 4.19 18.65 13.25
C ASP A 108 3.67 17.23 13.47
N ASN A 109 4.21 16.28 12.72
CA ASN A 109 3.79 14.88 12.79
C ASN A 109 4.02 14.26 14.19
N TRP A 110 4.90 14.83 15.01
CA TRP A 110 5.16 14.37 16.38
C TRP A 110 4.18 14.96 17.40
N ASP A 111 3.43 16.01 17.04
CA ASP A 111 2.46 16.67 17.93
C ASP A 111 1.08 15.97 17.91
N GLY A 112 1.11 14.66 18.17
CA GLY A 112 -0.06 13.77 18.29
C GLY A 112 -0.15 12.66 17.25
N GLY A 113 0.65 12.73 16.18
CA GLY A 113 0.66 11.70 15.12
C GLY A 113 1.38 10.41 15.52
N ILE A 114 2.33 10.49 16.46
CA ILE A 114 3.01 9.32 17.04
C ILE A 114 2.28 8.91 18.32
N GLN A 115 1.78 7.68 18.36
CA GLN A 115 0.93 7.21 19.46
C GLN A 115 1.42 5.85 19.93
N ILE A 116 1.95 5.78 21.14
CA ILE A 116 2.49 4.56 21.76
C ILE A 116 1.55 4.01 22.84
N GLU A 117 1.66 2.73 23.15
CA GLU A 117 0.91 2.09 24.25
C GLU A 117 1.76 1.96 25.50
N ASN A 118 1.12 1.94 26.67
CA ASN A 118 1.72 1.63 27.96
C ASN A 118 1.96 0.11 28.15
N LYS A 119 2.50 -0.31 29.30
CA LYS A 119 2.76 -1.74 29.61
C LYS A 119 1.50 -2.63 29.63
N LYS A 120 0.30 -2.04 29.71
CA LYS A 120 -0.98 -2.76 29.68
C LYS A 120 -1.56 -2.87 28.27
N GLY A 121 -0.90 -2.29 27.26
CA GLY A 121 -1.42 -2.23 25.89
C GLY A 121 -2.48 -1.15 25.69
N GLU A 122 -2.59 -0.18 26.60
CA GLU A 122 -3.53 0.95 26.47
C GLU A 122 -2.80 2.14 25.85
N LEU A 123 -3.50 2.94 25.04
CA LEU A 123 -2.93 4.15 24.46
C LEU A 123 -2.43 5.09 25.56
N MET A 124 -1.14 5.42 25.49
CA MET A 124 -0.51 6.35 26.42
C MET A 124 -0.99 7.79 26.12
N PRO A 125 -1.40 8.58 27.13
CA PRO A 125 -1.71 9.99 26.95
C PRO A 125 -0.52 10.75 26.35
N TYR A 126 -0.79 11.73 25.50
CA TYR A 126 0.26 12.49 24.79
C TYR A 126 1.32 13.08 25.73
N ASP A 127 0.91 13.63 26.86
CA ASP A 127 1.82 14.24 27.83
C ASP A 127 2.76 13.24 28.52
N GLU A 128 2.40 11.97 28.59
CA GLU A 128 3.30 10.90 29.07
C GLU A 128 4.14 10.35 27.92
N ALA A 129 3.55 10.21 26.73
CA ALA A 129 4.24 9.69 25.56
C ALA A 129 5.42 10.56 25.10
N LYS A 130 5.32 11.89 25.27
CA LYS A 130 6.36 12.84 24.83
C LYS A 130 7.73 12.60 25.46
N ASP A 131 7.78 12.00 26.65
CA ASP A 131 9.03 11.66 27.35
C ASP A 131 9.85 10.60 26.59
N TYR A 132 9.22 9.84 25.70
CA TYR A 132 9.89 8.84 24.86
C TYR A 132 10.35 9.41 23.52
N PHE A 133 9.76 10.51 23.04
CA PHE A 133 9.95 10.98 21.67
C PHE A 133 11.39 11.38 21.36
N ALA A 134 12.11 11.98 22.31
CA ALA A 134 13.53 12.32 22.12
C ALA A 134 14.43 11.09 21.85
N LYS A 135 14.07 9.91 22.37
CA LYS A 135 14.81 8.66 22.13
C LYS A 135 14.38 7.97 20.83
N MET A 136 13.12 8.17 20.43
CA MET A 136 12.55 7.59 19.21
C MET A 136 12.92 8.38 17.96
N LYS A 137 12.89 9.72 18.04
CA LYS A 137 13.02 10.59 16.88
C LYS A 137 14.40 10.46 16.24
N SER A 138 14.41 10.44 14.91
CA SER A 138 15.60 10.63 14.09
C SER A 138 15.43 11.93 13.31
N ASP A 139 16.49 12.72 13.22
CA ASP A 139 16.49 13.99 12.46
C ASP A 139 16.79 13.78 10.97
N ARG A 140 17.18 12.56 10.59
CA ARG A 140 17.40 12.15 9.20
C ARG A 140 16.76 10.79 8.90
N PRO A 141 16.34 10.54 7.64
CA PRO A 141 15.88 9.23 7.23
C PRO A 141 16.96 8.17 7.45
N PHE A 142 16.53 6.94 7.74
CA PHE A 142 17.36 5.75 7.70
C PHE A 142 17.67 5.33 6.26
N PRO A 143 18.71 4.50 6.01
CA PRO A 143 18.99 3.97 4.67
C PRO A 143 17.76 3.34 4.02
N MET A 144 17.48 3.69 2.77
CA MET A 144 16.30 3.27 2.04
C MET A 144 16.62 3.05 0.56
N PRO A 145 15.86 2.19 -0.15
CA PRO A 145 16.02 2.01 -1.59
C PRO A 145 15.88 3.34 -2.34
N TRP A 146 16.59 3.47 -3.45
CA TRP A 146 16.48 4.64 -4.31
C TRP A 146 15.13 4.70 -5.02
N PHE A 147 14.56 5.90 -5.11
CA PHE A 147 13.50 6.21 -6.08
C PHE A 147 13.64 7.66 -6.55
N ASN A 148 13.32 7.88 -7.83
CA ASN A 148 13.72 9.06 -8.60
C ASN A 148 13.31 10.43 -8.02
N LYS A 149 12.20 10.51 -7.27
CA LYS A 149 11.70 11.79 -6.74
C LYS A 149 10.85 11.61 -5.49
N PHE A 150 11.22 12.34 -4.43
CA PHE A 150 10.31 12.60 -3.31
C PHE A 150 9.28 13.64 -3.72
N MET A 151 8.01 13.33 -3.46
CA MET A 151 6.90 14.26 -3.61
C MET A 151 6.52 14.79 -2.23
N THR A 152 5.91 15.97 -2.17
CA THR A 152 5.13 16.39 -0.99
C THR A 152 3.95 15.43 -0.79
N ALA A 153 3.34 15.39 0.40
CA ALA A 153 2.17 14.54 0.62
C ALA A 153 0.99 14.89 -0.31
N GLN A 154 0.82 16.17 -0.67
CA GLN A 154 -0.22 16.58 -1.60
C GLN A 154 0.08 16.13 -3.04
N GLU A 155 1.31 16.35 -3.53
CA GLU A 155 1.72 15.82 -4.84
C GLU A 155 1.62 14.29 -4.89
N SER A 156 1.91 13.61 -3.77
CA SER A 156 1.75 12.16 -3.65
C SER A 156 0.29 11.74 -3.79
N TYR A 157 -0.62 12.46 -3.15
CA TYR A 157 -2.06 12.21 -3.27
C TYR A 157 -2.50 12.29 -4.73
N ASP A 158 -2.14 13.37 -5.42
CA ASP A 158 -2.53 13.58 -6.82
C ASP A 158 -1.89 12.54 -7.74
N PHE A 159 -0.60 12.23 -7.54
CA PHE A 159 0.11 11.22 -8.32
C PHE A 159 -0.48 9.82 -8.13
N VAL A 160 -0.72 9.41 -6.88
CA VAL A 160 -1.24 8.07 -6.57
C VAL A 160 -2.65 7.91 -7.13
N LEU A 161 -3.55 8.87 -6.91
CA LEU A 161 -4.92 8.78 -7.46
C LEU A 161 -4.94 8.71 -8.99
N LYS A 162 -3.96 9.37 -9.64
CA LYS A 162 -3.82 9.32 -11.10
C LYS A 162 -3.30 7.98 -11.60
N ASN A 163 -2.38 7.32 -10.89
CA ASN A 163 -1.60 6.20 -11.46
C ASN A 163 -1.84 4.83 -10.80
N VAL A 164 -2.46 4.74 -9.62
CA VAL A 164 -2.65 3.46 -8.92
C VAL A 164 -3.63 2.53 -9.64
N GLY A 165 -3.44 1.23 -9.46
CA GLY A 165 -4.32 0.19 -10.01
C GLY A 165 -3.93 -0.26 -11.42
N ALA A 166 -4.71 -1.18 -11.98
CA ALA A 166 -4.58 -1.62 -13.37
C ALA A 166 -5.06 -0.50 -14.29
N THR A 167 -4.13 0.32 -14.81
CA THR A 167 -4.44 1.56 -15.54
C THR A 167 -4.34 1.45 -17.06
N LEU A 168 -3.73 0.38 -17.59
CA LEU A 168 -3.50 0.19 -19.01
C LEU A 168 -4.36 -0.94 -19.59
N PRO A 169 -4.90 -0.78 -20.82
CA PRO A 169 -4.97 0.47 -21.59
C PRO A 169 -5.96 1.49 -21.02
N ILE A 170 -6.88 1.03 -20.15
CA ILE A 170 -7.92 1.82 -19.50
C ILE A 170 -8.01 1.30 -18.07
N ARG A 171 -8.19 2.20 -17.10
CA ARG A 171 -8.41 1.80 -15.71
C ARG A 171 -9.68 0.96 -15.57
N ASP A 172 -9.59 -0.15 -14.86
CA ASP A 172 -10.75 -1.01 -14.67
C ASP A 172 -11.78 -0.38 -13.71
N LYS A 173 -13.04 -0.84 -13.80
CA LYS A 173 -14.17 -0.27 -13.04
C LYS A 173 -14.00 -0.39 -11.52
N VAL A 174 -13.30 -1.42 -11.04
CA VAL A 174 -13.03 -1.61 -9.61
C VAL A 174 -12.09 -0.52 -9.11
N ASP A 175 -10.98 -0.29 -9.80
CA ASP A 175 -10.02 0.76 -9.44
C ASP A 175 -10.60 2.17 -9.62
N GLU A 176 -11.38 2.42 -10.67
CA GLU A 176 -12.10 3.69 -10.85
C GLU A 176 -13.00 4.03 -9.65
N ARG A 177 -13.76 3.03 -9.17
CA ARG A 177 -14.63 3.17 -7.99
C ARG A 177 -13.83 3.45 -6.73
N ILE A 178 -12.72 2.74 -6.51
CA ILE A 178 -11.88 2.96 -5.31
C ILE A 178 -11.28 4.36 -5.35
N VAL A 179 -10.70 4.79 -6.47
CA VAL A 179 -10.13 6.14 -6.63
C VAL A 179 -11.19 7.21 -6.42
N ARG A 180 -12.39 7.06 -7.00
CA ARG A 180 -13.49 8.00 -6.81
C ARG A 180 -13.93 8.06 -5.35
N THR A 181 -14.04 6.90 -4.68
CA THR A 181 -14.36 6.82 -3.25
C THR A 181 -13.32 7.53 -2.39
N VAL A 182 -12.02 7.33 -2.65
CA VAL A 182 -10.94 8.02 -1.93
C VAL A 182 -10.98 9.53 -2.17
N LYS A 183 -11.28 9.95 -3.40
CA LYS A 183 -11.41 11.36 -3.77
C LYS A 183 -12.59 12.03 -3.06
N THR A 184 -13.78 11.45 -3.15
CA THR A 184 -15.02 12.04 -2.60
C THR A 184 -15.16 11.82 -1.09
N GLY A 185 -14.54 10.79 -0.53
CA GLY A 185 -14.78 10.33 0.84
C GLY A 185 -16.12 9.60 1.02
N VAL A 186 -16.84 9.32 -0.07
CA VAL A 186 -18.18 8.71 -0.06
C VAL A 186 -18.12 7.30 -0.66
N PRO A 187 -18.32 6.23 0.15
CA PRO A 187 -18.34 4.86 -0.33
C PRO A 187 -19.47 4.59 -1.32
N GLU A 188 -19.13 3.92 -2.42
CA GLU A 188 -20.09 3.41 -3.39
C GLU A 188 -20.48 1.95 -3.05
N TYR A 189 -21.78 1.69 -2.92
CA TYR A 189 -22.32 0.36 -2.63
C TYR A 189 -23.66 0.12 -3.33
N ALA A 190 -23.98 -1.15 -3.59
CA ALA A 190 -25.24 -1.55 -4.20
C ALA A 190 -26.42 -1.41 -3.22
N LYS A 191 -27.56 -0.95 -3.74
CA LYS A 191 -28.79 -0.69 -2.97
C LYS A 191 -29.68 -1.94 -2.91
N GLY A 192 -30.53 -2.01 -1.88
CA GLY A 192 -31.55 -3.07 -1.78
C GLY A 192 -31.02 -4.45 -1.38
N LEU A 193 -29.78 -4.55 -0.90
CA LEU A 193 -29.19 -5.82 -0.49
C LEU A 193 -29.71 -6.29 0.87
N GLU A 194 -30.08 -7.57 0.96
CA GLU A 194 -30.43 -8.20 2.23
C GLU A 194 -29.17 -8.58 3.02
N LYS A 195 -29.03 -8.09 4.26
CA LYS A 195 -27.78 -8.23 5.03
C LYS A 195 -27.42 -9.69 5.36
N LYS A 196 -28.41 -10.58 5.47
CA LYS A 196 -28.25 -11.97 5.96
C LYS A 196 -27.82 -12.96 4.87
N THR A 197 -27.81 -12.55 3.60
CA THR A 197 -27.46 -13.43 2.49
C THR A 197 -25.95 -13.57 2.28
N PHE A 198 -25.15 -12.72 2.92
CA PHE A 198 -23.69 -12.76 2.84
C PHE A 198 -23.06 -13.74 3.83
N TYR A 199 -21.81 -14.12 3.56
CA TYR A 199 -20.98 -14.83 4.54
C TYR A 199 -20.98 -14.10 5.90
N GLN A 200 -21.28 -14.84 6.97
CA GLN A 200 -21.33 -14.31 8.32
C GLN A 200 -20.08 -14.75 9.07
N PHE A 201 -19.19 -13.79 9.36
CA PHE A 201 -18.05 -14.05 10.23
C PHE A 201 -18.53 -14.40 11.64
N GLU A 202 -17.92 -15.42 12.23
CA GLU A 202 -18.14 -15.80 13.63
C GLU A 202 -17.76 -14.67 14.60
N HIS A 203 -16.66 -13.97 14.29
CA HIS A 203 -16.18 -12.82 15.05
C HIS A 203 -16.21 -11.55 14.21
N ARG A 204 -17.07 -10.59 14.58
CA ARG A 204 -17.20 -9.29 13.90
C ARG A 204 -16.78 -8.14 14.81
N ARG A 205 -15.89 -7.29 14.28
CA ARG A 205 -15.49 -6.02 14.93
C ARG A 205 -16.30 -4.82 14.44
N LEU A 206 -16.98 -4.97 13.31
CA LEU A 206 -17.79 -3.94 12.66
C LEU A 206 -19.20 -4.50 12.34
N PRO A 207 -20.23 -3.64 12.32
CA PRO A 207 -21.60 -4.04 11.98
C PRO A 207 -21.74 -4.73 10.62
N MET A 208 -22.87 -5.43 10.44
CA MET A 208 -23.22 -6.14 9.19
C MET A 208 -23.20 -5.26 7.95
N ASP A 209 -23.48 -3.97 8.10
CA ASP A 209 -23.53 -2.99 7.03
C ASP A 209 -22.34 -2.02 6.99
N SER A 210 -21.20 -2.44 7.52
CA SER A 210 -19.92 -1.71 7.38
C SER A 210 -19.48 -1.47 5.94
N TYR A 211 -20.03 -2.20 4.97
CA TYR A 211 -19.85 -1.93 3.53
C TYR A 211 -20.37 -0.55 3.12
N LYS A 212 -21.38 -0.01 3.83
CA LYS A 212 -21.86 1.38 3.63
C LYS A 212 -20.84 2.42 4.08
N GLN A 213 -19.90 2.02 4.93
CA GLN A 213 -18.76 2.82 5.36
C GLN A 213 -17.49 2.47 4.56
N GLY A 214 -17.58 1.63 3.52
CA GLY A 214 -16.46 1.25 2.65
C GLY A 214 -15.81 -0.10 2.97
N ILE A 215 -16.08 -0.71 4.13
CA ILE A 215 -15.50 -2.01 4.50
C ILE A 215 -16.35 -3.14 3.90
N ILE A 216 -15.98 -3.59 2.71
CA ILE A 216 -16.70 -4.65 2.00
C ILE A 216 -16.34 -6.02 2.58
N THR A 217 -17.32 -6.92 2.59
CA THR A 217 -17.17 -8.33 2.99
C THR A 217 -17.61 -9.29 1.89
N ASP A 218 -18.26 -8.78 0.86
CA ASP A 218 -18.72 -9.53 -0.30
C ASP A 218 -18.71 -8.60 -1.53
N ILE A 219 -18.28 -9.11 -2.68
CA ILE A 219 -18.17 -8.33 -3.92
C ILE A 219 -19.52 -7.79 -4.43
N SER A 220 -20.63 -8.49 -4.18
CA SER A 220 -21.97 -8.05 -4.59
C SER A 220 -22.39 -6.75 -3.89
N GLN A 221 -21.80 -6.44 -2.72
CA GLN A 221 -22.00 -5.18 -2.01
C GLN A 221 -21.60 -3.97 -2.84
N VAL A 222 -20.81 -4.18 -3.90
CA VAL A 222 -20.27 -3.14 -4.76
C VAL A 222 -20.43 -3.44 -6.25
N GLY A 223 -21.40 -4.31 -6.58
CA GLY A 223 -21.78 -4.61 -7.96
C GLY A 223 -21.27 -5.94 -8.51
N GLY A 224 -20.47 -6.70 -7.75
CA GLY A 224 -19.91 -7.98 -8.18
C GLY A 224 -18.64 -7.85 -9.01
N TYR A 225 -18.17 -8.97 -9.60
CA TYR A 225 -17.04 -8.94 -10.52
C TYR A 225 -17.44 -8.24 -11.83
N PRO A 226 -16.60 -7.34 -12.35
CA PRO A 226 -16.84 -6.77 -13.69
C PRO A 226 -16.80 -7.88 -14.75
N GLU A 227 -17.71 -7.79 -15.73
CA GLU A 227 -17.66 -8.62 -16.93
C GLU A 227 -16.67 -7.99 -17.94
N TYR A 228 -15.59 -8.71 -18.25
CA TYR A 228 -14.63 -8.30 -19.27
C TYR A 228 -14.97 -8.95 -20.61
N LYS A 229 -15.11 -8.14 -21.66
CA LYS A 229 -15.35 -8.59 -23.03
C LYS A 229 -14.15 -8.23 -23.88
N GLY A 230 -13.63 -9.21 -24.61
CA GLY A 230 -12.50 -9.03 -25.50
C GLY A 230 -12.20 -10.31 -26.27
N LYS A 231 -11.37 -10.19 -27.30
CA LYS A 231 -10.78 -11.35 -27.95
C LYS A 231 -9.47 -11.64 -27.21
N PRO A 232 -9.33 -12.78 -26.51
CA PRO A 232 -8.06 -13.13 -25.87
C PRO A 232 -6.99 -13.29 -26.93
N TYR A 233 -5.74 -13.04 -26.55
CA TYR A 233 -4.60 -13.41 -27.37
C TYR A 233 -4.54 -14.93 -27.51
N VAL A 234 -3.99 -15.40 -28.63
CA VAL A 234 -3.68 -16.83 -28.79
C VAL A 234 -2.43 -17.09 -27.95
N ASP A 235 -2.56 -18.05 -27.05
CA ASP A 235 -1.53 -18.56 -26.15
C ASP A 235 -1.75 -20.09 -26.15
N THR A 236 -0.93 -20.77 -26.94
CA THR A 236 -1.14 -22.17 -27.36
C THR A 236 -0.79 -23.15 -26.24
N ASP A 237 0.25 -22.87 -25.45
CA ASP A 237 0.70 -23.72 -24.34
C ASP A 237 0.24 -23.25 -22.95
N LYS A 238 -0.37 -22.07 -22.87
CA LYS A 238 -1.07 -21.50 -21.70
C LYS A 238 -0.13 -21.07 -20.58
N ASP A 239 1.03 -20.53 -20.93
CA ASP A 239 2.01 -20.03 -19.97
C ASP A 239 1.78 -18.56 -19.57
N GLY A 240 0.88 -17.86 -20.27
CA GLY A 240 0.57 -16.45 -20.05
C GLY A 240 1.23 -15.47 -21.03
N ILE A 241 2.02 -15.95 -22.00
CA ILE A 241 2.66 -15.18 -23.05
C ILE A 241 1.93 -15.45 -24.39
N PRO A 242 1.58 -14.42 -25.17
CA PRO A 242 0.97 -14.63 -26.49
C PRO A 242 1.93 -15.24 -27.53
N ASP A 243 1.44 -16.20 -28.34
CA ASP A 243 2.17 -16.85 -29.46
C ASP A 243 2.91 -15.85 -30.37
N LYS A 244 2.29 -14.69 -30.62
CA LYS A 244 2.85 -13.65 -31.51
C LYS A 244 4.06 -12.99 -30.86
N TRP A 245 4.00 -12.74 -29.55
CA TRP A 245 5.10 -12.13 -28.81
C TRP A 245 6.26 -13.12 -28.68
N GLU A 246 5.97 -14.38 -28.38
CA GLU A 246 6.98 -15.44 -28.32
C GLU A 246 7.74 -15.59 -29.63
N LYS A 247 7.03 -15.73 -30.76
CA LYS A 247 7.66 -15.83 -32.09
C LYS A 247 8.51 -14.61 -32.42
N LYS A 248 8.09 -13.42 -31.99
CA LYS A 248 8.83 -12.17 -32.22
C LYS A 248 10.14 -12.14 -31.44
N HIS A 249 10.19 -12.76 -30.27
CA HIS A 249 11.35 -12.79 -29.38
C HIS A 249 12.10 -14.14 -29.40
N GLY A 250 11.76 -15.05 -30.31
CA GLY A 250 12.46 -16.32 -30.50
C GLY A 250 12.12 -17.42 -29.50
N LEU A 251 11.03 -17.27 -28.75
CA LEU A 251 10.48 -18.29 -27.85
C LEU A 251 9.59 -19.30 -28.60
N ASN A 252 9.18 -20.37 -27.92
CA ASN A 252 8.42 -21.47 -28.51
C ASN A 252 6.98 -21.54 -27.97
N PRO A 253 5.97 -21.16 -28.78
CA PRO A 253 4.54 -21.19 -28.40
C PRO A 253 3.92 -22.55 -28.07
N ASN A 254 4.72 -23.61 -28.05
CA ASN A 254 4.27 -24.95 -27.70
C ASN A 254 5.05 -25.50 -26.50
N ASP A 255 5.83 -24.68 -25.80
CA ASP A 255 6.66 -25.04 -24.65
C ASP A 255 6.54 -24.03 -23.51
N ALA A 256 5.48 -24.19 -22.72
CA ALA A 256 5.21 -23.38 -21.52
C ALA A 256 6.33 -23.36 -20.46
N SER A 257 7.38 -24.18 -20.63
CA SER A 257 8.52 -24.17 -19.73
C SER A 257 9.50 -23.03 -20.01
N ASP A 258 9.41 -22.36 -21.16
CA ASP A 258 10.28 -21.23 -21.51
C ASP A 258 9.85 -19.91 -20.87
N ALA A 259 8.57 -19.67 -20.58
CA ALA A 259 8.08 -18.48 -19.87
C ALA A 259 8.84 -18.15 -18.57
N LYS A 260 9.24 -19.19 -17.82
CA LYS A 260 9.95 -19.06 -16.54
C LYS A 260 11.48 -18.97 -16.68
N LEU A 261 12.02 -19.07 -17.90
CA LEU A 261 13.46 -18.95 -18.14
C LEU A 261 13.86 -17.48 -18.15
N ASP A 262 15.05 -17.22 -17.64
CA ASP A 262 15.76 -15.95 -17.76
C ASP A 262 16.78 -16.13 -18.90
N THR A 263 16.32 -15.86 -20.13
CA THR A 263 17.05 -16.22 -21.36
C THR A 263 18.32 -15.39 -21.54
N ASP A 264 18.29 -14.11 -21.14
CA ASP A 264 19.42 -13.18 -21.25
C ASP A 264 20.25 -13.06 -19.96
N GLY A 265 19.78 -13.64 -18.87
CA GLY A 265 20.48 -13.75 -17.60
C GLY A 265 20.51 -12.42 -16.84
N ASP A 266 19.50 -11.58 -16.99
CA ASP A 266 19.41 -10.26 -16.36
C ASP A 266 18.64 -10.27 -15.02
N GLY A 267 17.95 -11.38 -14.74
CA GLY A 267 17.21 -11.62 -13.50
C GLY A 267 15.69 -11.58 -13.66
N TYR A 268 15.17 -11.24 -14.85
CA TYR A 268 13.75 -11.33 -15.18
C TYR A 268 13.47 -12.58 -16.02
N SER A 269 12.39 -13.29 -15.71
CA SER A 269 11.91 -14.39 -16.56
C SER A 269 11.19 -13.85 -17.80
N ASN A 270 11.13 -14.64 -18.87
CA ASN A 270 10.47 -14.25 -20.13
C ASN A 270 9.02 -13.75 -19.93
N ILE A 271 8.26 -14.31 -18.98
CA ILE A 271 6.92 -13.83 -18.64
C ILE A 271 6.95 -12.47 -17.93
N GLU A 272 7.93 -12.24 -17.07
CA GLU A 272 8.12 -10.92 -16.43
C GLU A 272 8.58 -9.90 -17.47
N GLU A 273 9.43 -10.27 -18.42
CA GLU A 273 9.83 -9.44 -19.55
C GLU A 273 8.61 -9.01 -20.38
N TYR A 274 7.74 -9.96 -20.74
CA TYR A 274 6.47 -9.66 -21.39
C TYR A 274 5.60 -8.71 -20.56
N LEU A 275 5.44 -8.98 -19.25
CA LEU A 275 4.61 -8.16 -18.35
C LEU A 275 5.18 -6.77 -18.07
N ASN A 276 6.49 -6.57 -18.24
CA ASN A 276 7.15 -5.28 -18.10
C ASN A 276 7.43 -4.61 -19.46
N GLY A 277 7.20 -5.28 -20.60
CA GLY A 277 7.48 -4.74 -21.92
C GLY A 277 8.97 -4.53 -22.19
N THR A 278 9.81 -5.39 -21.61
CA THR A 278 11.25 -5.47 -21.83
C THR A 278 11.57 -6.60 -22.85
N ASP A 279 12.82 -6.71 -23.30
CA ASP A 279 13.23 -7.65 -24.35
C ASP A 279 13.97 -8.84 -23.72
N PRO A 280 13.41 -10.07 -23.77
CA PRO A 280 14.02 -11.27 -23.16
C PRO A 280 15.34 -11.71 -23.81
N ASN A 281 15.79 -11.02 -24.87
CA ASN A 281 17.08 -11.25 -25.51
C ASN A 281 18.11 -10.14 -25.22
N GLN A 282 17.76 -9.15 -24.38
CA GLN A 282 18.59 -7.98 -24.13
C GLN A 282 18.89 -7.79 -22.64
N LYS A 283 20.00 -8.40 -22.21
CA LYS A 283 20.48 -8.29 -20.84
C LYS A 283 20.59 -6.84 -20.36
N THR A 284 19.84 -6.50 -19.31
CA THR A 284 19.87 -5.17 -18.69
C THR A 284 20.60 -5.20 -17.34
N ASP A 285 21.46 -4.19 -17.08
CA ASP A 285 22.06 -4.03 -15.75
C ASP A 285 21.13 -3.21 -14.85
N TRP A 286 20.28 -3.89 -14.09
CA TRP A 286 19.34 -3.27 -13.14
C TRP A 286 20.01 -2.59 -11.94
N LYS A 287 21.34 -2.75 -11.77
CA LYS A 287 22.12 -1.97 -10.79
C LYS A 287 22.42 -0.56 -11.28
N ASP A 288 22.41 -0.33 -12.59
CA ASP A 288 22.40 1.01 -13.15
C ASP A 288 20.98 1.58 -13.05
N LEU A 289 20.81 2.55 -12.16
CA LEU A 289 19.51 3.18 -11.88
C LEU A 289 18.93 3.90 -13.10
N ALA A 290 19.72 4.21 -14.13
CA ALA A 290 19.22 4.77 -15.39
C ALA A 290 18.30 3.80 -16.15
N ASN A 291 18.47 2.49 -15.94
CA ASN A 291 17.64 1.45 -16.55
C ASN A 291 16.31 1.27 -15.81
N ASN A 292 16.18 1.75 -14.58
CA ASN A 292 14.98 1.58 -13.75
C ASN A 292 13.88 2.59 -14.09
N HIS A 293 13.34 2.52 -15.31
CA HIS A 293 12.25 3.36 -15.80
C HIS A 293 11.04 2.54 -16.25
N GLU A 294 9.87 3.18 -16.27
CA GLU A 294 8.64 2.55 -16.77
C GLU A 294 8.72 2.37 -18.29
N THR A 295 8.71 1.12 -18.73
CA THR A 295 8.75 0.69 -20.14
C THR A 295 7.33 0.56 -20.71
N LEU A 296 6.32 0.27 -19.87
CA LEU A 296 4.91 0.21 -20.28
C LEU A 296 4.26 1.59 -20.27
N THR A 297 4.59 2.39 -21.28
CA THR A 297 3.92 3.69 -21.49
C THR A 297 2.62 3.59 -22.30
N LYS A 298 2.38 2.43 -22.92
CA LYS A 298 1.21 2.09 -23.74
C LYS A 298 0.92 0.59 -23.62
N SER A 299 -0.26 0.18 -24.08
CA SER A 299 -0.52 -1.26 -24.24
C SER A 299 0.50 -1.88 -25.18
N LEU A 300 0.91 -3.11 -24.91
CA LEU A 300 1.78 -3.94 -25.75
C LEU A 300 1.12 -4.33 -27.10
N GLN A 301 0.19 -3.52 -27.60
CA GLN A 301 -0.51 -3.74 -28.86
C GLN A 301 0.47 -3.68 -30.03
N GLU A 302 0.77 -4.91 -30.48
CA GLU A 302 1.31 -5.41 -31.75
C GLU A 302 2.81 -5.34 -32.06
#